data_AF-I4DP85-F1
#
_entry.id   AF-I4DP85-F1
#
_cell.length_a   1.000
_cell.length_b   1.000
_cell.length_c   1.000
_cell.angle_alpha   90.00
_cell.angle_beta   90.00
_cell.angle_gamma   90.00
#
_symmetry.space_group_name_H-M   'P 1'
#
loop_
_entity.id
_entity.type
_entity.pdbx_description
1 polymer ?
#
loop_
_entity_poly.entity_id
_entity_poly.type
_entity_poly.pdbx_seq_one_letter_code
_entity_poly.pdbx_strand_id
1 'polypeptide(L)'
;RGSYDHRSRDRLVETRTSANARSTFDKDSSRSFTEEEFNDIIRSSNRINFLYGYMFDEEIVNEDLASALTQLLKASWKVQSEPLWVPASWVQ
;
A
#
# COMPACT_ATOMS: atom_id res chain seq x y z
N ARG A 1 18.44 -0.45 -10.88
CA ARG A 1 17.74 -0.36 -9.58
C ARG A 1 16.50 -1.23 -9.69
N GLY A 2 16.55 -2.42 -9.10
CA GLY A 2 15.54 -3.46 -9.27
C GLY A 2 15.97 -4.75 -8.56
N SER A 3 16.71 -4.64 -7.46
CA SER A 3 16.93 -5.78 -6.59
C SER A 3 15.61 -6.07 -5.91
N TYR A 4 15.13 -7.32 -6.02
CA TYR A 4 14.14 -7.86 -5.11
C TYR A 4 14.56 -7.49 -3.69
N ASP A 5 13.85 -6.56 -3.06
CA ASP A 5 14.12 -6.22 -1.68
C ASP A 5 13.48 -7.30 -0.82
N HIS A 6 14.27 -8.34 -0.54
CA HIS A 6 13.87 -9.46 0.30
C HIS A 6 13.43 -8.95 1.68
N ARG A 7 13.99 -7.82 2.12
CA ARG A 7 13.63 -7.15 3.37
C ARG A 7 12.18 -6.66 3.38
N SER A 8 11.72 -6.07 2.29
CA SER A 8 10.33 -5.61 2.14
C SER A 8 9.33 -6.76 2.22
N ARG A 9 9.67 -7.91 1.61
CA ARG A 9 8.82 -9.11 1.69
C ARG A 9 8.77 -9.65 3.11
N ASP A 10 9.92 -9.83 3.75
CA ASP A 10 9.98 -10.39 5.10
C ASP A 10 9.24 -9.51 6.11
N ARG A 11 9.35 -8.17 5.98
CA ARG A 11 8.56 -7.21 6.75
C ARG A 11 7.06 -7.33 6.50
N LEU A 12 6.63 -7.51 5.25
CA LEU A 12 5.22 -7.72 4.93
C LEU A 12 4.68 -9.00 5.58
N VAL A 13 5.42 -10.11 5.51
CA VAL A 13 5.03 -11.37 6.14
C VAL A 13 4.94 -11.23 7.65
N GLU A 14 5.96 -10.62 8.28
CA GLU A 14 6.03 -10.39 9.73
C GLU A 14 4.84 -9.57 10.24
N THR A 15 4.58 -8.41 9.62
CA THR A 15 3.53 -7.48 10.06
C THR A 15 2.14 -8.07 9.88
N ARG A 16 1.88 -8.78 8.77
CA ARG A 16 0.57 -9.40 8.50
C ARG A 16 0.32 -10.60 9.40
N THR A 17 1.33 -11.41 9.67
CA THR A 17 1.22 -12.56 10.58
C THR A 17 0.98 -12.08 12.01
N SER A 18 1.75 -11.09 12.48
CA SER A 18 1.63 -10.54 13.84
C SER A 18 0.25 -9.91 14.10
N ALA A 19 -0.33 -9.27 13.08
CA ALA A 19 -1.66 -8.68 13.16
C ALA A 19 -2.82 -9.67 12.91
N ASN A 20 -2.54 -10.97 12.68
CA ASN A 20 -3.52 -11.97 12.26
C ASN A 20 -4.34 -11.52 11.03
N ALA A 21 -3.72 -10.79 10.11
CA ALA A 21 -4.38 -10.29 8.90
C ALA A 21 -4.78 -11.47 7.99
N ARG A 22 -5.97 -11.39 7.41
CA ARG A 22 -6.54 -12.44 6.55
C ARG A 22 -6.45 -12.04 5.09
N SER A 23 -6.19 -13.02 4.23
CA SER A 23 -6.23 -12.82 2.78
C SER A 23 -7.62 -12.39 2.35
N THR A 24 -7.68 -11.43 1.43
CA THR A 24 -8.92 -10.95 0.82
C THR A 24 -9.08 -11.43 -0.62
N PHE A 25 -8.18 -12.29 -1.11
CA PHE A 25 -8.22 -12.80 -2.48
C PHE A 25 -9.30 -13.88 -2.68
N ASP A 26 -9.71 -14.56 -1.61
CA ASP A 26 -10.77 -15.56 -1.63
C ASP A 26 -12.03 -15.00 -0.93
N LYS A 27 -13.13 -14.86 -1.68
CA LYS A 27 -14.39 -14.31 -1.15
C LYS A 27 -15.01 -15.13 -0.02
N ASP A 28 -14.86 -16.45 -0.09
CA ASP A 28 -15.54 -17.40 0.80
C ASP A 28 -14.61 -18.01 1.85
N SER A 29 -13.36 -17.56 1.93
CA SER A 29 -12.33 -18.14 2.81
C SER A 29 -11.60 -17.07 3.61
N SER A 30 -11.71 -17.14 4.95
CA SER A 30 -10.94 -16.30 5.86
C SER A 30 -9.64 -17.00 6.28
N ARG A 31 -8.75 -17.21 5.31
CA ARG A 31 -7.44 -17.84 5.55
C ARG A 31 -6.32 -16.80 5.71
N SER A 32 -5.16 -17.25 6.18
CA SER A 32 -3.92 -16.48 6.11
C SER A 32 -3.44 -16.35 4.66
N PHE A 33 -2.53 -15.42 4.41
CA PHE A 33 -1.92 -15.22 3.10
C PHE A 33 -1.04 -16.41 2.68
N THR A 34 -0.98 -16.71 1.38
CA THR A 34 0.01 -17.64 0.81
C THR A 34 1.30 -16.90 0.44
N GLU A 35 2.37 -17.66 0.17
CA GLU A 35 3.64 -17.08 -0.28
C GLU A 35 3.51 -16.38 -1.64
N GLU A 36 2.71 -16.94 -2.56
CA GLU A 36 2.41 -16.35 -3.85
C GLU A 36 1.71 -15.00 -3.70
N GLU A 37 0.72 -14.90 -2.81
CA GLU A 37 0.03 -13.64 -2.57
C GLU A 37 0.96 -12.56 -2.03
N PHE A 38 1.87 -12.90 -1.11
CA PHE A 38 2.89 -11.94 -0.63
C PHE A 38 3.81 -11.47 -1.76
N ASN A 39 4.25 -12.39 -2.62
CA ASN A 39 5.08 -12.05 -3.77
C ASN A 39 4.32 -11.15 -4.77
N ASP A 40 3.04 -11.43 -5.01
CA ASP A 40 2.22 -10.66 -5.94
C ASP A 40 1.88 -9.26 -5.39
N ILE A 41 1.71 -9.11 -4.08
CA ILE A 41 1.58 -7.80 -3.43
C ILE A 41 2.85 -6.97 -3.66
N ILE A 42 4.03 -7.53 -3.41
CA ILE A 42 5.31 -6.82 -3.60
C ILE A 42 5.53 -6.46 -5.07
N ARG A 43 5.29 -7.41 -5.99
CA ARG A 43 5.40 -7.17 -7.44
C ARG A 43 4.45 -6.07 -7.89
N SER A 44 3.21 -6.09 -7.43
CA SER A 44 2.20 -5.08 -7.78
C SER A 44 2.58 -3.70 -7.24
N SER A 45 3.03 -3.60 -5.99
CA SER A 45 3.51 -2.35 -5.40
C SER A 45 4.67 -1.75 -6.23
N ASN A 46 5.69 -2.56 -6.53
CA ASN A 46 6.82 -2.13 -7.34
C ASN A 46 6.41 -1.67 -8.75
N ARG A 47 5.46 -2.38 -9.38
CA ARG A 47 4.96 -2.01 -10.70
C ARG A 47 4.19 -0.69 -10.67
N ILE A 48 3.31 -0.49 -9.69
CA ILE A 48 2.54 0.76 -9.53
C ILE A 48 3.50 1.92 -9.29
N ASN A 49 4.47 1.77 -8.39
CA ASN A 49 5.45 2.81 -8.09
C ASN A 49 6.31 3.14 -9.33
N PHE A 50 6.79 2.13 -10.05
CA PHE A 50 7.59 2.36 -11.25
C PHE A 50 6.81 3.09 -12.36
N LEU A 51 5.55 2.71 -12.60
CA LEU A 51 4.76 3.27 -13.71
C LEU A 51 4.09 4.60 -13.37
N TYR A 52 3.69 4.78 -12.11
CA TYR A 52 2.79 5.86 -11.70
C TYR A 52 3.25 6.58 -10.43
N GLY A 53 4.42 6.27 -9.86
CA GLY A 53 4.91 6.87 -8.62
C GLY A 53 4.92 8.41 -8.65
N TYR A 54 5.25 8.99 -9.79
CA TYR A 54 5.26 10.45 -10.00
C TYR A 54 3.87 11.11 -10.02
N MET A 55 2.79 10.31 -10.06
CA MET A 55 1.40 10.78 -10.07
C MET A 55 0.77 10.83 -8.67
N PHE A 56 1.47 10.34 -7.64
CA PHE A 56 0.97 10.33 -6.26
C PHE A 56 1.60 11.46 -5.44
N ASP A 57 0.78 12.11 -4.62
CA ASP A 57 1.23 13.19 -3.72
C ASP A 57 1.86 12.66 -2.43
N GLU A 58 1.41 11.49 -1.95
CA GLU A 58 1.85 10.89 -0.69
C GLU A 58 2.02 9.37 -0.83
N GLU A 59 3.05 8.81 -0.20
CA GLU A 59 3.32 7.37 -0.08
C GLU A 59 3.19 6.93 1.38
N ILE A 60 2.40 5.90 1.65
CA ILE A 60 2.19 5.35 2.99
C ILE A 60 2.79 3.95 3.07
N VAL A 61 3.76 3.77 3.96
CA VAL A 61 4.40 2.47 4.22
C VAL A 61 3.45 1.59 5.03
N ASN A 62 2.98 0.51 4.41
CA ASN A 62 1.99 -0.40 5.00
C ASN A 62 2.62 -1.46 5.92
N GLU A 63 3.37 -1.04 6.94
CA GLU A 63 3.95 -1.92 7.97
C GLU A 63 2.98 -2.11 9.14
N ASP A 64 3.07 -1.27 10.18
CA ASP A 64 2.13 -1.26 11.30
C ASP A 64 0.75 -0.82 10.82
N LEU A 65 -0.22 -1.74 10.88
CA LEU A 65 -1.54 -1.54 10.28
C LEU A 65 -2.31 -0.38 10.92
N ALA A 66 -2.18 -0.17 12.23
CA ALA A 66 -2.88 0.89 12.94
C ALA A 66 -2.34 2.28 12.56
N SER A 67 -1.01 2.40 12.49
CA SER A 67 -0.31 3.61 12.05
C SER A 67 -0.59 3.91 10.59
N ALA A 68 -0.48 2.90 9.70
CA ALA A 68 -0.75 3.06 8.28
C ALA A 68 -2.21 3.48 8.02
N LEU A 69 -3.18 2.88 8.73
CA LEU A 69 -4.58 3.28 8.67
C LEU A 69 -4.77 4.73 9.15
N THR A 70 -4.12 5.11 10.25
CA THR A 70 -4.19 6.47 10.78
C THR A 70 -3.64 7.48 9.77
N GLN A 71 -2.52 7.17 9.11
CA GLN A 71 -1.95 8.01 8.05
C GLN A 71 -2.91 8.12 6.86
N LEU A 72 -3.51 7.01 6.43
CA LEU A 72 -4.48 6.99 5.34
C LEU A 72 -5.71 7.85 5.64
N LEU A 73 -6.26 7.76 6.85
CA LEU A 73 -7.40 8.58 7.28
C LEU A 73 -7.04 10.06 7.31
N LYS A 74 -5.83 10.42 7.75
CA LYS A 74 -5.34 11.80 7.73
C LYS A 74 -5.18 12.33 6.30
N ALA A 75 -4.58 11.55 5.41
CA ALA A 75 -4.44 11.92 3.99
C ALA A 75 -5.82 12.10 3.33
N SER A 76 -6.75 11.19 3.59
CA SER A 76 -8.13 11.28 3.10
C SER A 76 -8.84 12.54 3.61
N TRP A 77 -8.70 12.87 4.89
CA TRP A 77 -9.27 14.09 5.46
C TRP A 77 -8.66 15.34 4.83
N LYS A 78 -7.33 15.38 4.65
CA LYS A 78 -6.59 16.49 4.03
C LYS A 78 -7.09 16.78 2.61
N VAL A 79 -7.23 15.74 1.78
CA VAL A 79 -7.77 15.86 0.41
C VAL A 79 -9.21 16.41 0.38
N GLN A 80 -10.01 16.12 1.42
CA GLN A 80 -11.40 16.57 1.49
C GLN A 80 -11.57 17.97 2.08
N SER A 81 -10.59 18.48 2.83
CA SER A 81 -10.75 19.67 3.67
C SER A 81 -9.78 20.81 3.35
N GLU A 82 -8.64 20.51 2.73
CA GLU A 82 -7.60 21.48 2.43
C GLU A 82 -7.47 21.71 0.92
N PRO A 83 -7.17 22.95 0.48
CA PRO A 83 -6.77 23.19 -0.90
C PRO A 83 -5.42 22.53 -1.18
N LEU A 84 -5.36 21.69 -2.20
CA LEU A 84 -4.14 20.98 -2.62
C LEU A 84 -3.69 21.41 -4.02
N TRP A 85 -2.41 21.17 -4.30
CA TRP A 85 -1.85 21.42 -5.63
C TRP A 85 -2.39 20.40 -6.62
N VAL A 86 -2.91 20.89 -7.72
CA VAL A 86 -3.31 20.09 -8.87
C VAL A 86 -2.70 20.67 -10.15
N PRO A 87 -2.45 19.86 -11.18
CA PRO A 87 -2.11 20.37 -12.50
C PRO A 87 -3.14 21.40 -12.95
N ALA A 88 -2.67 22.55 -13.46
CA ALA A 88 -3.55 23.61 -13.96
C ALA A 88 -4.51 23.10 -15.05
N SER A 89 -4.14 22.04 -15.78
CA SER A 89 -4.99 21.38 -16.78
C SER A 89 -6.23 20.69 -16.22
N TRP A 90 -6.33 20.45 -14.90
CA TRP A 90 -7.49 19.80 -14.28
C TRP A 90 -8.64 20.76 -14.00
N VAL A 91 -8.37 22.06 -13.95
CA VAL A 91 -9.31 23.11 -13.52
C VAL A 91 -9.74 24.04 -14.65
N GLN A 92 -9.59 23.60 -15.91
CA GLN A 92 -10.02 24.35 -17.10
C GLN A 92 -11.54 24.36 -17.27
#